data_AF-A0A9X1UVR8-F1
#
_entry.id   AF-A0A9X1UVR8-F1
#
_cell.length_a   1.000
_cell.length_b   1.000
_cell.length_c   1.000
_cell.angle_alpha   90.00
_cell.angle_beta   90.00
_cell.angle_gamma   90.00
#
_symmetry.space_group_name_H-M   'P 1'
#
loop_
_entity.id
_entity.type
_entity.pdbx_description
1 polymer ?
#
loop_
_entity_poly.entity_id
_entity_poly.type
_entity_poly.pdbx_seq_one_letter_code
_entity_poly.pdbx_strand_id
1 'polypeptide(L)'
;MALEGKHTFGSISDTRVSFIEKKIDENRKDFLKKLLEHNGFEVIVDEEKRKSEEEPQLYTVGVTDITFNPVVAVFERKLKTFDGHKVTPQYWNQESEDTSPQYWQKK
;
A
#
# COMPACT_ATOMS: atom_id res chain seq x y z
N MET A 1 -3.47 3.99 -10.58
CA MET A 1 -4.21 5.03 -9.80
C MET A 1 -3.18 5.92 -9.11
N ALA A 2 -3.34 7.24 -9.11
CA ALA A 2 -2.30 8.13 -8.57
C ALA A 2 -2.14 7.95 -7.05
N LEU A 3 -0.91 7.90 -6.57
CA LEU A 3 -0.56 7.98 -5.15
C LEU A 3 -1.14 9.28 -4.57
N GLU A 4 -2.32 9.23 -3.95
CA GLU A 4 -2.88 10.40 -3.28
C GLU A 4 -2.03 10.73 -2.04
N GLY A 5 -1.53 11.96 -1.96
CA GLY A 5 -0.70 12.45 -0.83
C GLY A 5 -1.47 12.64 0.49
N LYS A 6 -2.60 11.96 0.69
CA LYS A 6 -3.40 12.07 1.90
C LYS A 6 -2.80 11.16 2.97
N HIS A 7 -2.22 11.78 3.98
CA HIS A 7 -1.77 11.07 5.17
C HIS A 7 -2.90 11.03 6.21
N THR A 8 -3.74 10.00 6.13
CA THR A 8 -4.86 9.83 7.08
C THR A 8 -4.50 8.84 8.16
N PHE A 9 -4.71 9.23 9.41
CA PHE A 9 -4.49 8.41 10.59
C PHE A 9 -5.83 8.04 11.23
N GLY A 10 -5.84 6.93 11.94
CA GLY A 10 -6.98 6.49 12.74
C GLY A 10 -6.57 5.44 13.75
N SER A 11 -7.56 4.72 14.26
CA SER A 11 -7.39 3.60 15.18
C SER A 11 -8.19 2.42 14.66
N ILE A 12 -7.54 1.28 14.46
CA ILE A 12 -8.20 0.00 14.19
C ILE A 12 -8.00 -0.83 15.45
N SER A 13 -9.08 -1.27 16.09
CA SER A 13 -9.05 -2.20 17.24
C SER A 13 -8.04 -1.79 18.32
N ASP A 14 -8.13 -0.53 18.79
CA ASP A 14 -7.26 0.11 19.79
C ASP A 14 -5.80 0.39 19.38
N THR A 15 -5.37 -0.03 18.18
CA THR A 15 -4.03 0.29 17.66
C THR A 15 -4.11 1.50 16.73
N ARG A 16 -3.29 2.53 16.97
CA ARG A 16 -3.17 3.66 16.05
C ARG A 16 -2.49 3.19 14.77
N VAL A 17 -3.11 3.51 13.64
CA VAL A 17 -2.59 3.15 12.32
C VAL A 17 -2.61 4.35 11.38
N SER A 18 -1.65 4.37 10.46
CA SER A 18 -1.69 5.20 9.25
C SER A 18 -2.39 4.40 8.15
N PHE A 19 -3.48 4.94 7.60
CA PHE A 19 -4.19 4.30 6.50
C PHE A 19 -3.41 4.49 5.20
N ILE A 20 -3.14 3.39 4.52
CA ILE A 20 -2.46 3.39 3.22
C ILE A 20 -3.48 3.47 2.11
N GLU A 21 -4.45 2.55 2.13
CA GLU A 21 -5.46 2.43 1.10
C GLU A 21 -6.75 1.90 1.73
N LYS A 22 -7.87 2.52 1.38
CA LYS A 22 -9.21 2.13 1.81
C LYS A 22 -9.96 1.61 0.60
N LYS A 23 -10.87 0.67 0.81
CA LYS A 23 -11.73 0.12 -0.24
C LYS A 23 -10.98 -0.56 -1.38
N ILE A 24 -10.04 -1.43 -1.02
CA ILE A 24 -9.25 -2.19 -1.99
C ILE A 24 -9.76 -3.64 -2.12
N ASP A 25 -9.48 -4.23 -3.28
CA ASP A 25 -9.70 -5.65 -3.55
C ASP A 25 -8.71 -6.55 -2.78
N GLU A 26 -9.04 -7.83 -2.68
CA GLU A 26 -8.23 -8.84 -2.00
C GLU A 26 -6.82 -8.99 -2.59
N ASN A 27 -6.69 -8.99 -3.92
CA ASN A 27 -5.39 -9.09 -4.59
C ASN A 27 -4.47 -7.90 -4.23
N ARG A 28 -5.04 -6.71 -4.10
CA ARG A 28 -4.31 -5.48 -3.76
C ARG A 28 -3.89 -5.49 -2.29
N LYS A 29 -4.80 -5.92 -1.41
CA LYS A 29 -4.55 -6.13 0.01
C LYS A 29 -3.37 -7.06 0.24
N ASP A 30 -3.38 -8.23 -0.38
CA ASP A 30 -2.34 -9.23 -0.22
C ASP A 30 -0.97 -8.76 -0.72
N PHE A 31 -0.95 -8.03 -1.84
CA PHE A 31 0.28 -7.43 -2.35
C PHE A 31 0.86 -6.40 -1.37
N LEU A 32 0.05 -5.44 -0.92
CA LEU A 32 0.49 -4.40 0.00
C LEU A 32 0.96 -5.00 1.32
N LYS A 33 0.21 -5.97 1.86
CA LYS A 33 0.58 -6.68 3.07
C LYS A 33 1.96 -7.33 2.94
N LYS A 34 2.17 -8.16 1.92
CA LYS A 34 3.46 -8.83 1.68
C LYS A 34 4.60 -7.83 1.49
N LEU A 35 4.37 -6.76 0.73
CA LEU A 35 5.40 -5.76 0.44
C LEU A 35 5.83 -5.03 1.70
N LEU A 36 4.87 -4.60 2.52
CA LEU A 36 5.14 -3.82 3.72
C LEU A 36 5.75 -4.69 4.83
N GLU A 37 5.26 -5.91 5.02
CA GLU A 37 5.85 -6.89 5.94
C GLU A 37 7.30 -7.22 5.56
N HIS A 38 7.58 -7.41 4.26
CA HIS A 38 8.95 -7.61 3.77
C HIS A 38 9.87 -6.41 4.06
N ASN A 39 9.31 -5.20 4.14
CA ASN A 39 10.05 -3.99 4.49
C ASN A 39 10.11 -3.73 6.00
N GLY A 40 9.61 -4.65 6.83
CA GLY A 40 9.67 -4.57 8.29
C GLY A 40 8.57 -3.72 8.92
N PHE A 41 7.52 -3.41 8.17
CA PHE A 41 6.35 -2.70 8.68
C PHE A 41 5.27 -3.68 9.14
N GLU A 42 4.62 -3.36 10.25
CA GLU A 42 3.50 -4.15 10.77
C GLU A 42 2.19 -3.64 10.17
N VAL A 43 1.51 -4.51 9.43
CA VAL A 43 0.32 -4.17 8.64
C VAL A 43 -0.93 -4.69 9.34
N ILE A 44 -1.88 -3.79 9.57
CA ILE A 44 -3.22 -4.11 10.07
C ILE A 44 -4.20 -4.00 8.92
N VAL A 45 -4.98 -5.05 8.73
CA VAL A 45 -6.06 -5.12 7.74
C VAL A 45 -7.37 -5.06 8.50
N ASP A 46 -8.26 -4.19 8.06
CA ASP A 46 -9.65 -4.13 8.52
C ASP A 46 -10.58 -4.48 7.35
N GLU A 47 -11.56 -5.33 7.62
CA GLU A 47 -12.54 -5.77 6.64
C GLU A 47 -13.78 -4.89 6.76
N GLU A 48 -14.11 -4.12 5.71
CA GLU A 48 -15.36 -3.37 5.73
C GLU A 48 -16.53 -4.37 5.72
N LYS A 49 -17.42 -4.29 6.71
CA LYS A 49 -18.60 -5.16 6.78
C LYS A 49 -19.44 -4.97 5.51
N ARG A 50 -19.60 -6.04 4.72
CA ARG A 50 -20.49 -6.05 3.55
C ARG A 50 -21.90 -5.66 3.98
N LYS A 51 -22.57 -4.81 3.19
CA LYS A 51 -24.00 -4.50 3.39
C LYS A 51 -24.91 -5.53 2.71
N SER A 52 -24.41 -6.25 1.70
CA SER A 52 -25.11 -7.30 0.96
C SER A 52 -24.10 -8.35 0.43
N GLU A 53 -24.55 -9.60 0.25
CA GLU A 53 -23.74 -10.74 -0.23
C GLU A 53 -23.31 -10.61 -1.71
N GLU A 54 -23.96 -9.71 -2.46
CA GLU A 54 -23.63 -9.39 -3.86
C GLU A 54 -22.55 -8.30 -4.01
N GLU A 55 -22.18 -7.58 -2.95
CA GLU A 55 -21.16 -6.53 -3.03
C GLU A 55 -19.74 -7.11 -2.79
N PRO A 56 -18.73 -6.67 -3.56
CA PRO A 56 -17.36 -7.13 -3.37
C PRO A 56 -16.87 -6.78 -1.95
N GLN A 57 -16.19 -7.73 -1.31
CA GLN A 57 -15.54 -7.49 -0.02
C GLN A 57 -14.46 -6.43 -0.19
N LEU A 58 -14.66 -5.30 0.47
CA LEU A 58 -13.68 -4.24 0.50
C LEU A 58 -12.82 -4.36 1.75
N TYR A 59 -11.54 -4.07 1.57
CA TYR A 59 -10.56 -4.09 2.64
C TYR A 59 -9.96 -2.70 2.84
N THR A 60 -9.56 -2.43 4.07
CA THR A 60 -8.76 -1.26 4.43
C THR A 60 -7.43 -1.74 4.98
N VAL A 61 -6.34 -1.18 4.47
CA VAL A 61 -4.98 -1.52 4.89
C VAL A 61 -4.35 -0.32 5.58
N GLY A 62 -3.81 -0.56 6.78
CA GLY A 62 -3.05 0.42 7.54
C GLY A 62 -1.76 -0.15 8.09
N VAL A 63 -0.81 0.73 8.42
CA VAL A 63 0.45 0.39 9.11
C VAL A 63 0.39 0.93 10.53
N THR A 64 0.97 0.21 11.50
CA THR A 64 1.08 0.70 12.88
C THR A 64 2.01 1.90 13.02
N ASP A 65 3.00 2.05 12.12
CA ASP A 65 3.85 3.23 12.03
C ASP A 65 3.05 4.45 11.54
N ILE A 66 2.79 5.34 12.49
CA ILE A 66 2.03 6.57 12.30
C ILE A 66 2.76 7.59 11.41
N THR A 67 4.07 7.43 11.22
CA THR A 67 4.87 8.31 10.34
C THR A 67 4.93 7.81 8.91
N PHE A 68 4.37 6.62 8.65
CA PHE A 68 4.40 6.01 7.33
C PHE A 68 3.45 6.73 6.37
N ASN A 69 4.03 7.32 5.33
CA ASN A 69 3.31 7.86 4.19
C ASN A 69 3.69 7.08 2.93
N PRO A 70 2.74 6.45 2.21
CA PRO A 70 3.04 5.62 1.05
C PRO A 70 3.71 6.42 -0.08
N VAL A 71 3.32 7.68 -0.29
CA VAL A 71 3.91 8.56 -1.31
C VAL A 71 5.38 8.80 -0.98
N VAL A 72 5.67 9.22 0.26
CA VAL A 72 7.04 9.47 0.72
C VAL A 72 7.86 8.18 0.66
N ALA A 73 7.29 7.06 1.09
CA ALA A 73 7.98 5.78 1.12
C ALA A 73 8.44 5.31 -0.28
N VAL A 74 7.62 5.54 -1.31
CA VAL A 74 7.93 5.23 -2.71
C VAL A 74 8.89 6.26 -3.31
N PHE A 75 8.58 7.56 -3.21
CA PHE A 75 9.37 8.60 -3.89
C PHE A 75 10.74 8.85 -3.23
N GLU A 76 10.89 8.68 -1.92
CA GLU A 76 12.19 8.70 -1.23
C GLU A 76 12.93 7.36 -1.31
N ARG A 77 12.41 6.37 -2.06
CA ARG A 77 13.03 5.05 -2.26
C ARG A 77 13.33 4.32 -0.94
N LYS A 78 12.46 4.48 0.05
CA LYS A 78 12.57 3.81 1.35
C LYS A 78 12.19 2.33 1.26
N LEU A 79 11.25 1.99 0.37
CA LEU A 79 10.80 0.62 0.16
C LEU A 79 11.66 -0.17 -0.85
N LYS A 80 11.78 -1.47 -0.60
CA LYS A 80 12.40 -2.46 -1.47
C LYS A 80 11.37 -3.48 -1.97
N THR A 81 11.52 -3.91 -3.21
CA THR A 81 10.78 -5.05 -3.78
C THR A 81 11.32 -6.36 -3.21
N PHE A 82 10.63 -7.47 -3.50
CA PHE A 82 11.05 -8.81 -3.08
C PHE A 82 12.43 -9.19 -3.65
N ASP A 83 12.76 -8.71 -4.85
CA ASP A 83 14.08 -8.88 -5.48
C ASP A 83 15.15 -7.90 -4.97
N GLY A 84 14.84 -7.08 -3.98
CA GLY A 84 15.76 -6.11 -3.37
C GLY A 84 15.93 -4.79 -4.14
N HIS A 85 15.24 -4.62 -5.27
CA HIS A 85 15.22 -3.37 -6.03
C HIS A 85 14.39 -2.29 -5.31
N LYS A 86 14.52 -1.03 -5.73
CA LYS A 86 13.71 0.07 -5.16
C LYS A 86 12.31 0.05 -5.75
N VAL A 87 11.30 0.19 -4.89
CA VAL A 87 9.91 0.30 -5.32
C VAL A 87 9.75 1.59 -6.14
N THR A 88 9.28 1.46 -7.37
CA THR A 88 8.89 2.59 -8.22
C THR A 88 7.38 2.83 -8.10
N PRO A 89 6.86 4.01 -8.47
CA PRO A 89 5.42 4.25 -8.51
C PRO A 89 4.66 3.24 -9.40
N GLN A 90 5.30 2.78 -10.47
CA GLN A 90 4.70 1.81 -11.39
C GLN A 90 4.60 0.42 -10.75
N TYR A 91 5.65 -0.01 -10.06
CA TYR A 91 5.64 -1.23 -9.27
C TYR A 91 4.62 -1.16 -8.14
N TRP A 92 4.58 -0.03 -7.42
CA TRP A 92 3.58 0.20 -6.38
C TRP A 92 2.16 0.09 -6.92
N ASN A 93 1.88 0.61 -8.12
CA ASN A 93 0.57 0.52 -8.77
C ASN A 93 0.32 -0.82 -9.48
N GLN A 94 1.26 -1.77 -9.43
CA GLN A 94 1.21 -3.04 -10.17
C GLN A 94 1.03 -2.84 -11.69
N GLU A 95 1.52 -1.71 -12.24
CA GLU A 95 1.47 -1.40 -13.67
C GLU A 95 2.65 -2.01 -14.43
N SER A 96 3.81 -2.16 -13.77
CA SER A 96 5.00 -2.78 -14.34
C SER A 96 5.89 -3.37 -13.25
N GLU A 97 6.61 -4.44 -13.60
CA GLU A 97 7.68 -5.01 -12.77
C GLU A 97 9.03 -4.32 -12.99
N ASP A 98 9.11 -3.45 -14.01
CA ASP A 98 10.31 -2.70 -14.31
C ASP A 98 10.58 -1.65 -13.22
N THR A 99 11.64 -1.89 -12.47
CA THR A 99 12.12 -1.00 -11.41
C THR A 99 13.19 -0.03 -11.89
N SER A 100 13.41 0.04 -13.21
CA SER A 100 14.36 0.97 -13.82
C SER A 100 14.02 2.42 -13.46
N PRO A 101 15.01 3.24 -13.07
CA PRO A 101 14.79 4.64 -12.69
C PRO A 101 14.41 5.56 -13.86
N GLN A 102 14.44 5.05 -15.09
CA GLN A 102 14.33 5.79 -16.34
C GLN A 102 12.88 6.08 -16.72
N TYR A 103 12.16 6.81 -15.85
CA TYR A 103 10.74 7.10 -16.03
C TYR A 103 10.41 7.84 -17.35
N TRP A 104 11.39 8.54 -17.93
CA TRP A 104 11.28 9.27 -19.21
C TRP A 104 11.39 8.39 -20.46
N GLN A 105 11.72 7.09 -20.32
CA GLN A 105 11.76 6.15 -21.44
C GLN A 105 10.43 5.46 -21.73
N LYS A 106 9.36 5.83 -21.04
CA LYS A 106 7.99 5.41 -21.41
C LYS A 106 7.67 5.95 -22.80
N LYS A 107 7.59 5.06 -23.79
CA LYS A 107 7.17 5.33 -25.17
C LYS A 107 5.72 4.90 -25.37
#